data_AF-A0A952GDQ4-F1
#
_entry.id   AF-A0A952GDQ4-F1
#
_cell.length_a   1.000
_cell.length_b   1.000
_cell.length_c   1.000
_cell.angle_alpha   90.00
_cell.angle_beta   90.00
_cell.angle_gamma   90.00
#
_symmetry.space_group_name_H-M   'P 1'
#
loop_
_entity.id
_entity.type
_entity.pdbx_description
1 polymer ?
#
loop_
_entity_poly.entity_id
_entity_poly.type
_entity_poly.pdbx_seq_one_letter_code
_entity_poly.pdbx_strand_id
1 'polypeptide(L)' 'MVEAITNARFSPVRLREGYDMSEVDALLDRVVEALGRGEPISDLVRGARLSRGRFREGYDIAEVDRFLGGLRDS' A
#
# COMPACT_ATOMS: atom_id res chain seq x y z
N MET A 1 -1.94 9.66 12.45
CA MET A 1 -2.39 8.42 11.76
C MET A 1 -2.52 8.66 10.26
N VAL A 2 -3.36 9.60 9.81
CA VAL A 2 -3.49 9.97 8.38
C VAL A 2 -2.18 10.45 7.75
N GLU A 3 -1.38 11.25 8.47
CA GLU A 3 -0.11 11.79 7.95
C GLU A 3 0.94 10.73 7.60
N ALA A 4 0.90 9.55 8.24
CA ALA A 4 1.84 8.46 7.95
C ALA A 4 1.54 7.79 6.60
N ILE A 5 0.28 7.80 6.18
CA ILE A 5 -0.16 7.25 4.90
C ILE A 5 0.08 8.25 3.78
N THR A 6 -0.20 9.53 4.01
CA THR A 6 0.04 10.59 3.01
C THR A 6 1.53 10.82 2.75
N ASN A 7 2.41 10.54 3.73
CA ASN A 7 3.86 10.59 3.56
C ASN A 7 4.50 9.24 3.20
N ALA A 8 3.72 8.17 3.07
CA ALA A 8 4.27 6.88 2.68
C ALA A 8 4.89 7.01 1.28
N ARG A 9 6.20 6.75 1.18
CA ARG A 9 6.93 6.74 -0.08
C ARG A 9 7.62 5.40 -0.20
N PHE A 10 7.33 4.69 -1.26
CA PHE A 10 7.91 3.38 -1.53
C PHE A 10 9.03 3.45 -2.56
N SER A 11 10.05 2.63 -2.38
CA SER A 11 11.14 2.51 -3.35
C SER A 11 10.67 1.82 -4.64
N PRO A 12 10.84 2.44 -5.83
CA PRO A 12 10.52 1.78 -7.10
C PRO A 12 11.58 0.73 -7.44
N VAL A 13 11.13 -0.47 -7.79
CA VAL A 13 11.95 -1.58 -8.26
C VAL A 13 11.71 -1.85 -9.75
N ARG A 14 12.80 -1.97 -10.52
CA ARG A 14 12.76 -2.23 -11.97
C ARG A 14 13.36 -3.60 -12.37
N LEU A 15 14.20 -4.18 -11.51
CA LEU A 15 14.94 -5.42 -11.78
C LEU A 15 14.40 -6.62 -10.95
N ARG A 16 13.43 -6.37 -10.08
CA ARG A 16 12.91 -7.30 -9.07
C ARG A 16 11.38 -7.27 -9.14
N GLU A 17 10.73 -8.30 -8.63
CA GLU A 17 9.27 -8.32 -8.52
C GLU A 17 8.82 -7.19 -7.58
N GLY A 18 7.91 -6.36 -8.08
CA GLY A 18 7.27 -5.28 -7.31
C GLY A 18 5.74 -5.40 -7.40
N TYR A 19 5.05 -4.80 -6.44
CA TYR A 19 3.62 -4.55 -6.59
C TYR A 19 3.38 -3.46 -7.61
N ASP A 20 2.30 -3.57 -8.37
CA ASP A 20 1.90 -2.52 -9.31
C ASP A 20 1.69 -1.19 -8.56
N MET A 21 2.41 -0.15 -8.99
CA MET A 21 2.39 1.15 -8.31
C MET A 21 0.99 1.75 -8.31
N SER A 22 0.24 1.62 -9.41
CA SER A 22 -1.11 2.16 -9.52
C SER A 22 -2.09 1.44 -8.60
N GLU A 23 -1.95 0.13 -8.40
CA GLU A 23 -2.78 -0.61 -7.45
C GLU A 23 -2.45 -0.26 -6.00
N VAL A 24 -1.16 -0.05 -5.68
CA VAL A 24 -0.73 0.39 -4.35
C VAL A 24 -1.24 1.81 -4.06
N ASP A 25 -1.07 2.74 -4.99
CA ASP A 25 -1.52 4.13 -4.84
C ASP A 25 -3.06 4.17 -4.66
N ALA A 26 -3.81 3.41 -5.46
CA ALA A 26 -5.26 3.33 -5.33
C ALA A 26 -5.72 2.70 -3.99
N LEU A 27 -4.95 1.76 -3.44
CA LEU A 27 -5.22 1.23 -2.10
C LEU A 27 -4.99 2.30 -1.03
N LEU A 28 -3.88 3.04 -1.11
CA LEU A 28 -3.56 4.10 -0.16
C LEU A 28 -4.63 5.19 -0.15
N ASP A 29 -5.12 5.60 -1.32
CA ASP A 29 -6.22 6.57 -1.42
C ASP A 29 -7.47 6.10 -0.67
N ARG A 30 -7.87 4.83 -0.86
CA ARG A 30 -9.02 4.25 -0.14
C ARG A 30 -8.81 4.20 1.37
N VAL A 31 -7.58 3.92 1.82
CA VAL A 31 -7.22 3.91 3.24
C VAL A 31 -7.32 5.32 3.82
N VAL A 32 -6.83 6.34 3.13
CA VAL A 32 -6.96 7.75 3.55
C VAL A 32 -8.42 8.16 3.64
N GLU A 33 -9.22 7.81 2.64
CA GLU A 33 -10.66 8.07 2.64
C GLU A 33 -11.38 7.41 3.82
N ALA A 34 -11.11 6.13 4.07
CA ALA A 34 -11.70 5.39 5.19
C ALA A 34 -11.31 5.99 6.54
N LEU A 35 -10.04 6.41 6.72
CA LEU A 35 -9.62 7.12 7.93
C LEU A 35 -10.33 8.47 8.09
N GLY A 36 -10.53 9.20 6.99
CA GLY A 36 -11.31 10.45 7.02
C GLY A 36 -12.77 10.23 7.46
N ARG A 37 -13.31 9.04 7.19
CA ARG A 37 -14.65 8.61 7.62
C ARG A 37 -14.69 7.93 9.00
N GLY A 38 -13.53 7.66 9.61
CA GLY A 38 -13.43 6.90 10.86
C GLY A 38 -13.72 5.41 10.71
N GLU A 39 -13.62 4.87 9.50
CA GLU A 39 -13.83 3.46 9.19
C GLU A 39 -12.56 2.63 9.45
N PRO A 40 -12.70 1.34 9.85
CA PRO A 40 -11.56 0.47 10.06
C PRO A 40 -10.85 0.15 8.73
N ILE A 41 -9.56 0.49 8.66
CA ILE A 41 -8.73 0.24 7.47
C ILE A 41 -8.17 -1.18 7.39
N SER A 42 -8.24 -1.94 8.49
CA SER A 42 -7.73 -3.31 8.60
C SER A 42 -8.35 -4.24 7.55
N ASP A 43 -9.65 -4.12 7.28
CA ASP A 43 -10.36 -4.95 6.31
C ASP A 43 -10.00 -4.58 4.87
N LEU A 44 -9.78 -3.29 4.59
CA LEU A 44 -9.34 -2.81 3.27
C LEU A 44 -7.96 -3.36 2.92
N VAL A 45 -7.02 -3.29 3.88
CA VAL A 45 -5.66 -3.82 3.70
C VAL A 45 -5.68 -5.34 3.55
N ARG A 46 -6.51 -6.05 4.33
CA ARG A 46 -6.60 -7.52 4.27
C ARG A 46 -7.26 -8.04 2.99
N GLY A 47 -8.19 -7.27 2.43
CA GLY A 47 -8.89 -7.60 1.18
C GLY A 47 -8.15 -7.17 -0.09
N ALA A 48 -7.12 -6.33 0.02
CA ALA A 48 -6.35 -5.85 -1.12
C ALA A 48 -5.59 -7.00 -1.80
N ARG A 49 -5.85 -7.23 -3.09
CA ARG A 49 -5.09 -8.15 -3.93
C ARG A 49 -4.25 -7.32 -4.90
N LEU A 50 -3.02 -7.03 -4.49
CA LEU A 50 -2.05 -6.33 -5.33
C LEU A 50 -1.40 -7.32 -6.30
N SER A 51 -1.35 -6.94 -7.58
CA SER A 51 -0.71 -7.70 -8.64
C SER A 51 0.79 -7.50 -8.60
N ARG A 52 1.53 -8.59 -8.86
CA ARG A 52 2.99 -8.59 -8.92
C ARG A 52 3.43 -8.68 -10.38
N GLY A 53 4.28 -7.75 -10.81
CA GLY A 53 4.80 -7.70 -12.17
C GLY A 53 6.32 -7.79 -12.19
N ARG A 54 6.88 -8.57 -13.12
CA ARG A 54 8.33 -8.63 -13.37
C ARG A 54 8.79 -7.67 -14.49
N PHE A 55 7.85 -7.14 -15.25
CA PHE A 55 8.11 -6.34 -16.48
C PHE A 55 7.65 -4.88 -16.38
N ARG A 56 7.09 -4.47 -15.25
CA ARG A 56 6.61 -3.10 -15.01
C ARG A 56 7.30 -2.54 -13.77
N GLU A 57 7.49 -1.23 -13.75
CA GLU A 57 7.94 -0.53 -12.55
C GLU A 57 6.93 -0.80 -11.44
N GLY A 58 7.41 -1.30 -10.32
CA GLY A 58 6.59 -1.65 -9.16
C GLY A 58 7.20 -1.09 -7.89
N TYR A 59 6.42 -0.99 -6.83
CA TYR A 59 6.97 -0.71 -5.50
C TYR A 59 7.53 -1.98 -4.87
N ASP A 60 8.59 -1.82 -4.08
CA ASP A 60 9.20 -2.93 -3.36
C ASP A 60 8.17 -3.62 -2.44
N ILE A 61 8.00 -4.92 -2.67
CA ILE A 61 7.00 -5.75 -1.95
C ILE A 61 7.26 -5.74 -0.45
N ALA A 62 8.53 -5.83 -0.02
CA ALA A 62 8.86 -5.91 1.39
C ALA A 62 8.60 -4.57 2.10
N GLU A 63 8.85 -3.46 1.42
CA GLU A 63 8.56 -2.12 1.94
C GLU A 63 7.05 -1.89 2.09
N VAL A 64 6.27 -2.25 1.07
CA VAL A 64 4.80 -2.15 1.07
C VAL A 64 4.20 -3.09 2.13
N ASP A 65 4.59 -4.36 2.17
CA ASP A 65 4.08 -5.33 3.15
C ASP A 65 4.37 -4.91 4.59
N ARG A 66 5.57 -4.36 4.85
CA ARG A 66 5.95 -3.84 6.16
C ARG A 66 5.05 -2.68 6.58
N PHE A 67 4.79 -1.75 5.65
CA PHE A 67 3.94 -0.60 5.89
C PHE A 67 2.48 -1.03 6.18
N LEU A 68 1.93 -1.90 5.33
CA LEU A 68 0.58 -2.44 5.49
C LEU A 68 0.44 -3.27 6.78
N GLY A 69 1.49 -4.00 7.18
CA GLY A 69 1.53 -4.69 8.47
C GLY A 69 1.42 -3.73 9.65
N GLY A 70 2.16 -2.62 9.62
CA GLY A 70 2.09 -1.58 10.66
C GLY A 70 0.71 -0.91 10.77
N LEU A 71 -0.04 -0.80 9.67
CA LEU A 71 -1.40 -0.28 9.68
C LEU A 71 -2.44 -1.24 10.27
N ARG A 72 -2.20 -2.56 10.17
CA ARG A 72 -3.13 -3.57 10.69
C ARG A 72 -3.00 -3.74 12.21
N ASP A 73 -1.80 -3.54 12.73
CA ASP A 73 -1.46 -3.70 14.15
C ASP A 73 -1.64 -2.40 14.96
N SER A 74 -2.16 -1.32 14.34
CA SER A 74 -2.40 -0.02 14.96
C SER A 74 -3.89 0.27 15.20
#